data_AF-A0A540WT30-F1
#
_entry.id   AF-A0A540WT30-F1
#
_cell.length_a   1.000
_cell.length_b   1.000
_cell.length_c   1.000
_cell.angle_alpha   90.00
_cell.angle_beta   90.00
_cell.angle_gamma   90.00
#
_symmetry.space_group_name_H-M   'P 1'
#
loop_
_entity.id
_entity.type
_entity.pdbx_description
1 polymer ?
#
loop_
_entity_poly.entity_id
_entity_poly.type
_entity_poly.pdbx_seq_one_letter_code
_entity_poly.pdbx_strand_id
1 'polypeptide(L)'
;MQTSSPAPALPSDNERLNWLSSIPFFAVHIMCLFAFSVGAKPVDVAVCVGLYILRMWGITVGFHRYFSHRAFKTGRVFQFILALVGTLSTQKGVLWWAANHRHHHRTSDQADDIHSPVQKGFWFSHVGWILCDKYGPTRMEGIKDFARFPELVWLNRFHLVPPVLLAVALYFIGGFSMLVWGFFVSTTLLWHGTFTINSLSHIFGKRRYKTTDTSRNNWLLALITLGEGWHNNHHYHQNTANQGWFWWEVDLSFYSLKVLSWFKVVEGLRLPSDSVRYAYRKYSAEDRAALATPTRFFGAGGARAQLVAARTAAEGKVREALAAAADHLPSSAPTPQPMLKQ
;
A
#
# COMPACT_ATOMS: atom_id res chain seq x y z
N MET A 1 -13.62 -29.86 2.84
CA MET A 1 -12.41 -29.14 3.32
C MET A 1 -12.78 -27.68 3.56
N GLN A 2 -13.07 -27.31 4.80
CA GLN A 2 -13.31 -25.91 5.19
C GLN A 2 -11.95 -25.21 5.35
N THR A 3 -11.66 -24.26 4.46
CA THR A 3 -10.49 -23.39 4.59
C THR A 3 -10.78 -22.35 5.66
N SER A 4 -10.21 -22.51 6.84
CA SER A 4 -10.17 -21.45 7.85
C SER A 4 -9.40 -20.26 7.31
N SER A 5 -10.02 -19.09 7.27
CA SER A 5 -9.31 -17.84 6.97
C SER A 5 -8.23 -17.61 8.04
N PRO A 6 -6.97 -17.31 7.67
CA PRO A 6 -5.92 -17.08 8.64
C PRO A 6 -6.25 -15.86 9.50
N ALA A 7 -5.96 -15.96 10.79
CA ALA A 7 -5.95 -14.85 11.73
C ALA A 7 -5.06 -13.71 11.22
N PRO A 8 -5.36 -12.43 11.52
CA PRO A 8 -4.41 -11.35 11.29
C PRO A 8 -3.12 -11.65 12.05
N ALA A 9 -2.02 -11.88 11.33
CA ALA A 9 -0.73 -12.10 11.96
C ALA A 9 -0.29 -10.80 12.66
N LEU A 10 0.04 -10.87 13.96
CA LEU A 10 0.74 -9.76 14.62
C LEU A 10 1.98 -9.40 13.79
N PRO A 11 2.30 -8.10 13.62
CA PRO A 11 3.50 -7.70 12.87
C PRO A 11 4.70 -8.47 13.43
N SER A 12 5.46 -9.16 12.55
CA SER A 12 6.68 -9.86 12.95
C SER A 12 7.59 -8.91 13.73
N ASP A 13 8.45 -9.37 14.64
CA ASP A 13 9.36 -8.49 15.42
C ASP A 13 10.17 -7.49 14.58
N ASN A 14 10.32 -7.77 13.29
CA ASN A 14 10.99 -6.94 12.29
C ASN A 14 10.11 -5.80 11.72
N GLU A 15 8.85 -5.63 12.14
CA GLU A 15 7.90 -4.62 11.63
C GLU A 15 7.63 -3.47 12.60
N ARG A 16 8.54 -3.25 13.54
CA ARG A 16 8.45 -2.14 14.50
C ARG A 16 8.68 -0.80 13.79
N LEU A 17 8.03 0.24 14.29
CA LEU A 17 8.26 1.61 13.84
C LEU A 17 9.63 2.07 14.32
N ASN A 18 10.41 2.69 13.45
CA ASN A 18 11.61 3.39 13.87
C ASN A 18 11.25 4.86 14.15
N TRP A 19 11.07 5.20 15.43
CA TRP A 19 10.71 6.54 15.86
C TRP A 19 11.72 7.60 15.43
N LEU A 20 13.02 7.29 15.47
CA LEU A 20 14.08 8.22 15.14
C LEU A 20 14.11 8.52 13.63
N SER A 21 14.07 7.48 12.79
CA SER A 21 13.98 7.63 11.33
C SER A 21 12.67 8.28 10.88
N SER A 22 11.62 8.21 11.71
CA SER A 22 10.29 8.79 11.43
C SER A 22 10.14 10.25 11.82
N ILE A 23 11.13 10.87 12.48
CA ILE A 23 11.07 12.29 12.88
C ILE A 23 10.68 13.21 11.71
N PRO A 24 11.27 13.10 10.50
CA PRO A 24 10.89 13.97 9.38
C PRO A 24 9.42 13.83 8.97
N PHE A 25 8.86 12.63 9.05
CA PHE A 25 7.45 12.39 8.76
C PHE A 25 6.54 13.12 9.76
N PHE A 26 6.82 13.01 11.06
CA PHE A 26 6.06 13.71 12.09
C PHE A 26 6.27 15.23 12.03
N ALA A 27 7.48 15.69 11.73
CA ALA A 27 7.77 17.10 11.54
C ALA A 27 6.90 17.72 10.44
N VAL A 28 6.73 17.05 9.30
CA VAL A 28 5.83 17.52 8.23
C VAL A 28 4.39 17.72 8.73
N HIS A 29 3.87 16.80 9.56
CA HIS A 29 2.53 16.94 10.14
C HIS A 29 2.44 18.08 11.15
N ILE A 30 3.45 18.23 12.02
CA ILE A 30 3.50 19.33 13.00
C ILE A 30 3.56 20.67 12.28
N MET A 31 4.30 20.77 11.17
CA MET A 31 4.38 22.00 10.37
C MET A 31 3.03 22.45 9.80
N CYS A 32 2.06 21.55 9.64
CA CYS A 32 0.69 21.91 9.23
C CYS A 32 -0.03 22.79 10.27
N LEU A 33 0.34 22.73 11.56
CA LEU A 33 -0.27 23.57 12.60
C LEU A 33 0.00 25.07 12.39
N PHE A 34 1.08 25.42 11.69
CA PHE A 34 1.35 26.82 11.34
C PHE A 34 0.33 27.41 10.37
N ALA A 35 -0.52 26.61 9.72
CA ALA A 35 -1.61 27.10 8.89
C ALA A 35 -2.58 28.01 9.67
N PHE A 36 -2.76 27.77 10.98
CA PHE A 36 -3.55 28.62 11.85
C PHE A 36 -2.90 29.99 12.12
N SER A 37 -1.58 30.06 12.08
CA SER A 37 -0.83 31.31 12.29
C SER A 37 -0.69 32.13 11.01
N VAL A 38 -0.46 31.48 9.86
CA VAL A 38 -0.25 32.18 8.58
C VAL A 38 -1.55 32.54 7.86
N GLY A 39 -2.68 31.94 8.26
CA GLY A 39 -3.98 32.09 7.59
C GLY A 39 -4.02 31.38 6.23
N ALA A 40 -5.13 31.52 5.50
CA ALA A 40 -5.38 30.82 4.23
C ALA A 40 -5.49 31.81 3.06
N LYS A 41 -4.36 32.35 2.58
CA LYS A 41 -4.37 33.24 1.41
C LYS A 41 -4.86 32.47 0.18
N PRO A 42 -5.70 33.04 -0.69
CA PRO A 42 -6.20 32.33 -1.88
C PRO A 42 -5.09 31.75 -2.77
N VAL A 43 -3.98 32.48 -2.94
CA VAL A 43 -2.82 32.00 -3.71
C VAL A 43 -2.15 30.79 -3.06
N ASP A 44 -2.00 30.77 -1.74
CA ASP A 44 -1.35 29.68 -1.01
C ASP A 44 -2.20 28.40 -1.08
N VAL A 45 -3.52 28.55 -0.94
CA VAL A 45 -4.48 27.45 -1.09
C VAL A 45 -4.49 26.93 -2.53
N ALA A 46 -4.45 27.82 -3.53
CA ALA A 46 -4.37 27.42 -4.93
C ALA A 46 -3.08 26.64 -5.24
N VAL A 47 -1.93 27.09 -4.71
CA VAL A 47 -0.65 26.38 -4.81
C VAL A 47 -0.71 25.02 -4.10
N CYS A 48 -1.31 24.95 -2.91
CA CYS A 48 -1.53 23.70 -2.18
C CYS A 48 -2.33 22.68 -3.02
N VAL A 49 -3.47 23.09 -3.58
CA VAL A 49 -4.31 22.23 -4.43
C VAL A 49 -3.58 21.84 -5.72
N GLY A 50 -2.91 22.79 -6.38
CA GLY A 50 -2.13 22.53 -7.58
C GLY A 50 -1.01 21.51 -7.36
N LEU A 51 -0.26 21.65 -6.27
CA LEU A 51 0.80 20.71 -5.90
C LEU A 51 0.27 19.36 -5.42
N TYR A 52 -0.91 19.31 -4.79
CA TYR A 52 -1.60 18.04 -4.52
C TYR A 52 -1.90 17.30 -5.82
N ILE A 53 -2.57 17.96 -6.78
CA ILE A 53 -2.96 17.36 -8.05
C ILE A 53 -1.73 16.93 -8.86
N LEU A 54 -0.73 17.79 -9.00
CA LEU A 54 0.49 17.50 -9.78
C LEU A 54 1.25 16.29 -9.24
N ARG A 55 1.38 16.20 -7.91
CA ARG A 55 2.14 15.09 -7.29
C ARG A 55 1.32 13.81 -7.21
N MET A 56 0.00 13.90 -6.98
CA MET A 56 -0.90 12.76 -7.11
C MET A 56 -0.81 12.19 -8.53
N TRP A 57 -0.85 13.06 -9.54
CA TRP A 57 -0.65 12.67 -10.94
C TRP A 57 0.72 12.01 -11.18
N GLY A 58 1.79 12.51 -10.56
CA GLY A 58 3.11 11.88 -10.61
C GLY A 58 3.14 10.47 -10.01
N ILE A 59 2.41 10.24 -8.92
CA ILE A 59 2.22 8.90 -8.33
C ILE A 59 1.40 8.02 -9.27
N THR A 60 0.21 8.46 -9.67
CA THR A 60 -0.74 7.63 -10.42
C THR A 60 -0.26 7.30 -11.83
N VAL A 61 0.20 8.29 -12.58
CA VAL A 61 0.65 8.10 -13.96
C VAL A 61 2.08 7.57 -14.01
N GLY A 62 2.96 8.16 -13.21
CA GLY A 62 4.38 7.80 -13.17
C GLY A 62 4.63 6.52 -12.38
N PHE A 63 4.67 6.63 -11.05
CA PHE A 63 5.08 5.53 -10.18
C PHE A 63 4.21 4.28 -10.36
N HIS A 64 2.91 4.48 -10.46
CA HIS A 64 1.96 3.39 -10.54
C HIS A 64 1.80 2.83 -11.96
N ARG A 65 1.14 3.55 -12.86
CA ARG A 65 0.77 3.01 -14.19
C ARG A 65 1.98 2.74 -15.08
N TYR A 66 2.99 3.61 -15.04
CA TYR A 66 4.20 3.44 -15.86
C TYR A 66 5.22 2.50 -15.21
N PHE A 67 5.81 2.90 -14.08
CA PHE A 67 6.93 2.18 -13.49
C PHE A 67 6.53 0.85 -12.88
N SER A 68 5.35 0.74 -12.27
CA SER A 68 4.92 -0.52 -11.66
C SER A 68 4.29 -1.47 -12.68
N HIS A 69 3.42 -0.97 -13.55
CA HIS A 69 2.54 -1.83 -14.38
C HIS A 69 2.79 -1.83 -15.88
N ARG A 70 3.68 -0.94 -16.38
CA ARG A 70 3.98 -0.82 -17.81
C ARG A 70 2.70 -0.68 -18.66
N ALA A 71 1.75 0.12 -18.18
CA ALA A 71 0.44 0.28 -18.81
C ALA A 71 0.50 1.06 -20.14
N PHE A 72 1.61 1.75 -20.40
CA PHE A 72 1.88 2.48 -21.63
C PHE A 72 3.39 2.59 -21.89
N LYS A 73 3.76 3.14 -23.05
CA LYS A 73 5.14 3.41 -23.47
C LYS A 73 5.38 4.92 -23.58
N THR A 74 6.60 5.36 -23.30
CA THR A 74 7.05 6.73 -23.52
C THR A 74 8.58 6.75 -23.72
N GLY A 75 9.11 7.87 -24.20
CA GLY A 75 10.54 8.09 -24.38
C GLY A 75 11.29 8.35 -23.06
N ARG A 76 12.62 8.27 -23.11
CA ARG A 76 13.49 8.39 -21.93
C ARG A 76 13.35 9.72 -21.18
N VAL A 77 13.15 10.83 -21.92
CA VAL A 77 12.96 12.16 -21.33
C VAL A 77 11.68 12.21 -20.50
N PHE A 78 10.54 11.82 -21.07
CA PHE A 78 9.28 11.87 -20.35
C PHE A 78 9.20 10.79 -19.25
N GLN A 79 9.87 9.63 -19.42
CA GLN A 79 10.12 8.69 -18.34
C GLN A 79 10.79 9.39 -17.14
N PHE A 80 11.86 10.16 -17.36
CA PHE A 80 12.52 10.90 -16.28
C PHE A 80 11.61 11.97 -15.67
N ILE A 81 10.82 12.68 -16.48
CA ILE A 81 9.83 13.66 -15.99
C ILE A 81 8.82 12.98 -15.07
N LEU A 82 8.26 11.83 -15.46
CA LEU A 82 7.34 11.06 -14.63
C LEU A 82 7.99 10.66 -13.29
N ALA A 83 9.24 10.22 -13.32
CA ALA A 83 9.98 9.87 -12.11
C ALA A 83 10.21 11.09 -11.20
N LEU A 84 10.61 12.22 -11.78
CA LEU A 84 10.88 13.46 -11.05
C LEU A 84 9.62 14.00 -10.39
N VAL A 85 8.52 14.13 -11.14
CA VAL A 85 7.24 14.61 -10.62
C VAL A 85 6.70 13.68 -9.54
N GLY A 86 6.79 12.36 -9.72
CA GLY A 86 6.41 11.40 -8.68
C GLY A 86 7.27 11.53 -7.42
N THR A 87 8.57 11.83 -7.56
CA THR A 87 9.49 11.98 -6.41
C THR A 87 9.17 13.21 -5.55
N LEU A 88 8.54 14.25 -6.12
CA LEU A 88 8.05 15.41 -5.36
C LEU A 88 7.00 15.03 -4.29
N SER A 89 6.40 13.84 -4.38
CA SER A 89 5.43 13.31 -3.41
C SER A 89 6.01 12.95 -2.04
N THR A 90 7.34 12.98 -1.89
CA THR A 90 8.08 12.56 -0.69
C THR A 90 7.81 11.11 -0.23
N GLN A 91 7.36 10.22 -1.13
CA GLN A 91 7.10 8.80 -0.84
C GLN A 91 8.27 7.87 -1.22
N LYS A 92 9.49 8.29 -0.88
CA LYS A 92 10.77 7.63 -1.26
C LYS A 92 11.01 7.63 -2.78
N GLY A 93 12.03 6.89 -3.22
CA GLY A 93 12.48 6.89 -4.62
C GLY A 93 11.58 6.10 -5.57
N VAL A 94 11.62 6.46 -6.85
CA VAL A 94 10.80 5.85 -7.91
C VAL A 94 10.97 4.34 -8.04
N LEU A 95 12.20 3.83 -7.95
CA LEU A 95 12.47 2.39 -8.07
C LEU A 95 12.03 1.66 -6.82
N TRP A 96 12.23 2.26 -5.64
CA TRP A 96 11.74 1.75 -4.36
C TRP A 96 10.21 1.61 -4.38
N TRP A 97 9.51 2.65 -4.80
CA TRP A 97 8.05 2.67 -4.81
C TRP A 97 7.52 1.59 -5.77
N ALA A 98 8.02 1.59 -7.01
CA ALA A 98 7.55 0.64 -8.02
C ALA A 98 7.88 -0.82 -7.68
N ALA A 99 9.06 -1.09 -7.12
CA ALA A 99 9.43 -2.44 -6.72
C ALA A 99 8.55 -2.97 -5.58
N ASN A 100 8.27 -2.14 -4.58
CA ASN A 100 7.39 -2.50 -3.47
C ASN A 100 5.93 -2.65 -3.92
N HIS A 101 5.45 -1.80 -4.83
CA HIS A 101 4.11 -1.93 -5.39
C HIS A 101 3.93 -3.21 -6.21
N ARG A 102 4.93 -3.57 -7.03
CA ARG A 102 4.95 -4.87 -7.74
C ARG A 102 4.97 -6.05 -6.77
N HIS A 103 5.65 -5.92 -5.64
CA HIS A 103 5.63 -6.95 -4.60
C HIS A 103 4.25 -7.06 -3.95
N HIS A 104 3.65 -5.93 -3.57
CA HIS A 104 2.28 -5.87 -3.05
C HIS A 104 1.31 -6.61 -3.98
N HIS A 105 1.33 -6.36 -5.29
CA HIS A 105 0.45 -7.07 -6.21
C HIS A 105 0.66 -8.59 -6.29
N ARG A 106 1.88 -9.09 -6.06
CA ARG A 106 2.16 -10.54 -6.04
C ARG A 106 1.66 -11.20 -4.78
N THR A 107 1.65 -10.48 -3.65
CA THR A 107 1.36 -11.03 -2.33
C THR A 107 0.23 -10.30 -1.62
N SER A 108 -0.66 -9.62 -2.36
CA SER A 108 -1.66 -8.72 -1.79
C SER A 108 -2.54 -9.43 -0.77
N ASP A 109 -2.70 -8.82 0.40
CA ASP A 109 -3.40 -9.38 1.57
C ASP A 109 -2.85 -10.72 2.11
N GLN A 110 -1.65 -11.13 1.68
CA GLN A 110 -0.88 -12.23 2.25
C GLN A 110 0.16 -11.70 3.25
N ALA A 111 0.78 -12.61 4.01
CA ALA A 111 1.71 -12.27 5.09
C ALA A 111 2.86 -11.33 4.68
N ASP A 112 3.37 -11.47 3.45
CA ASP A 112 4.48 -10.68 2.92
C ASP A 112 4.06 -9.34 2.27
N ASP A 113 2.77 -9.02 2.24
CA ASP A 113 2.29 -7.72 1.79
C ASP A 113 2.76 -6.63 2.75
N ILE A 114 3.39 -5.58 2.22
CA ILE A 114 3.99 -4.53 3.05
C ILE A 114 2.93 -3.71 3.79
N HIS A 115 1.71 -3.60 3.24
CA HIS A 115 0.66 -2.74 3.78
C HIS A 115 -0.72 -3.42 3.76
N SER A 116 -0.80 -4.73 4.01
CA SER A 116 -2.10 -5.41 4.11
C SER A 116 -2.86 -5.01 5.38
N PRO A 117 -4.10 -4.47 5.26
CA PRO A 117 -4.97 -4.27 6.42
C PRO A 117 -5.50 -5.58 6.99
N VAL A 118 -5.60 -6.64 6.19
CA VAL A 118 -6.06 -7.97 6.65
C VAL A 118 -5.03 -8.59 7.59
N GLN A 119 -3.75 -8.50 7.24
CA GLN A 119 -2.68 -9.09 8.06
C GLN A 119 -2.29 -8.16 9.21
N LYS A 120 -2.10 -6.86 8.94
CA LYS A 120 -1.42 -5.94 9.87
C LYS A 120 -2.33 -4.89 10.51
N GLY A 121 -3.61 -4.90 10.16
CA GLY A 121 -4.60 -3.96 10.66
C GLY A 121 -4.56 -2.59 9.96
N PHE A 122 -5.62 -1.81 10.22
CA PHE A 122 -5.87 -0.54 9.55
C PHE A 122 -4.70 0.46 9.69
N TRP A 123 -4.26 0.77 10.91
CA TRP A 123 -3.25 1.80 11.14
C TRP A 123 -1.89 1.46 10.54
N PHE A 124 -1.51 0.18 10.56
CA PHE A 124 -0.28 -0.24 9.92
C PHE A 124 -0.36 -0.10 8.40
N SER A 125 -1.44 -0.56 7.77
CA SER A 125 -1.67 -0.42 6.32
C SER A 125 -1.77 1.04 5.87
N HIS A 126 -2.28 1.92 6.72
CA HIS A 126 -2.41 3.34 6.41
C HIS A 126 -1.07 4.07 6.58
N VAL A 127 -0.40 3.96 7.73
CA VAL A 127 0.82 4.74 8.02
C VAL A 127 2.01 3.88 8.46
N GLY A 128 1.78 2.85 9.28
CA GLY A 128 2.90 2.12 9.91
C GLY A 128 3.92 1.53 8.94
N TRP A 129 3.48 1.05 7.77
CA TRP A 129 4.34 0.42 6.77
C TRP A 129 5.46 1.33 6.25
N ILE A 130 5.20 2.63 6.08
CA ILE A 130 6.20 3.56 5.51
C ILE A 130 7.24 4.00 6.55
N LEU A 131 6.86 3.96 7.83
CA LEU A 131 7.69 4.28 9.00
C LEU A 131 8.54 3.09 9.50
N CYS A 132 8.40 1.94 8.84
CA CYS A 132 9.12 0.72 9.18
C CYS A 132 10.39 0.56 8.34
N ASP A 133 11.52 0.32 9.00
CA ASP A 133 12.83 0.17 8.36
C ASP A 133 12.96 -1.12 7.54
N LYS A 134 12.20 -2.18 7.87
CA LYS A 134 12.18 -3.45 7.12
C LYS A 134 11.97 -3.23 5.63
N TYR A 135 11.15 -2.24 5.29
CA TYR A 135 10.81 -1.89 3.92
C TYR A 135 11.66 -0.73 3.38
N GLY A 136 12.66 -0.24 4.10
CA GLY A 136 13.55 0.84 3.68
C GLY A 136 14.37 0.53 2.41
N PRO A 137 15.04 -0.63 2.31
CA PRO A 137 15.84 -0.97 1.14
C PRO A 137 15.02 -1.08 -0.16
N THR A 138 15.62 -0.70 -1.29
CA THR A 138 15.02 -0.87 -2.62
C THR A 138 15.22 -2.30 -3.11
N ARG A 139 14.12 -3.00 -3.46
CA ARG A 139 14.17 -4.35 -4.03
C ARG A 139 14.52 -4.31 -5.53
N MET A 140 15.80 -4.14 -5.83
CA MET A 140 16.30 -3.93 -7.20
C MET A 140 15.94 -5.09 -8.14
N GLU A 141 15.82 -6.30 -7.60
CA GLU A 141 15.46 -7.52 -8.32
C GLU A 141 14.05 -7.42 -8.93
N GLY A 142 13.13 -6.71 -8.25
CA GLY A 142 11.75 -6.52 -8.69
C GLY A 142 11.56 -5.43 -9.76
N ILE A 143 12.62 -4.67 -10.08
CA ILE A 143 12.56 -3.47 -10.92
C ILE A 143 13.75 -3.34 -11.90
N LYS A 144 14.41 -4.46 -12.24
CA LYS A 144 15.59 -4.52 -13.14
C LYS A 144 15.38 -3.79 -14.48
N ASP A 145 14.16 -3.85 -14.98
CA ASP A 145 13.71 -3.24 -16.22
C ASP A 145 13.80 -1.69 -16.24
N PHE A 146 13.81 -1.06 -15.07
CA PHE A 146 14.07 0.38 -14.90
C PHE A 146 15.38 0.69 -14.15
N ALA A 147 15.91 -0.24 -13.35
CA ALA A 147 17.19 -0.08 -12.66
C ALA A 147 18.39 0.05 -13.62
N ARG A 148 18.24 -0.32 -14.89
CA ARG A 148 19.25 -0.10 -15.94
C ARG A 148 19.45 1.37 -16.32
N PHE A 149 18.56 2.28 -15.92
CA PHE A 149 18.66 3.71 -16.26
C PHE A 149 19.37 4.47 -15.13
N PRO A 150 20.60 4.96 -15.35
CA PRO A 150 21.41 5.58 -14.29
C PRO A 150 20.75 6.83 -13.69
N GLU A 151 20.02 7.62 -14.49
CA GLU A 151 19.28 8.79 -14.00
C GLU A 151 18.16 8.41 -13.02
N LEU A 152 17.53 7.25 -13.20
CA LEU A 152 16.50 6.76 -12.27
C LEU A 152 17.12 6.19 -11.00
N VAL A 153 18.26 5.53 -11.10
CA VAL A 153 19.03 5.04 -9.93
C VAL A 153 19.51 6.23 -9.09
N TRP A 154 20.05 7.26 -9.74
CA TRP A 154 20.45 8.50 -9.08
C TRP A 154 19.27 9.17 -8.39
N LEU A 155 18.15 9.37 -9.10
CA LEU A 155 16.96 9.98 -8.53
C LEU A 155 16.36 9.15 -7.39
N ASN A 156 16.39 7.82 -7.49
CA ASN A 156 15.96 6.93 -6.42
C ASN A 156 16.83 7.04 -5.17
N ARG A 157 18.16 7.17 -5.33
CA ARG A 157 19.10 7.35 -4.22
C ARG A 157 18.96 8.71 -3.56
N PHE A 158 18.78 9.77 -4.35
CA PHE A 158 18.67 11.15 -3.90
C PHE A 158 17.24 11.67 -3.91
N HIS A 159 16.28 10.81 -3.58
CA HIS A 159 14.85 11.09 -3.71
C HIS A 159 14.36 12.26 -2.83
N LEU A 160 15.14 12.69 -1.83
CA LEU A 160 14.83 13.87 -1.02
C LEU A 160 15.25 15.19 -1.68
N VAL A 161 16.15 15.17 -2.67
CA VAL A 161 16.63 16.40 -3.31
C VAL A 161 15.49 17.16 -4.00
N PRO A 162 14.67 16.56 -4.89
CA PRO A 162 13.58 17.28 -5.54
C PRO A 162 12.57 17.93 -4.58
N PRO A 163 12.00 17.23 -3.56
CA PRO A 163 11.05 17.86 -2.66
C PRO A 163 11.69 18.91 -1.74
N VAL A 164 12.96 18.77 -1.34
CA VAL A 164 13.66 19.81 -0.57
C VAL A 164 13.83 21.08 -1.42
N LEU A 165 14.23 20.94 -2.69
CA LEU A 165 14.33 22.07 -3.60
C LEU A 165 12.97 22.75 -3.83
N LEU A 166 11.88 21.98 -3.93
CA LEU A 166 10.52 22.52 -4.01
C LEU A 166 10.16 23.31 -2.75
N ALA A 167 10.43 22.79 -1.55
CA ALA A 167 10.18 23.48 -0.30
C ALA A 167 10.95 24.81 -0.23
N VAL A 168 12.24 24.79 -0.55
CA VAL A 168 13.09 25.99 -0.60
C VAL A 168 12.55 27.00 -1.60
N ALA A 169 12.18 26.56 -2.81
CA ALA A 169 11.60 27.44 -3.83
C ALA A 169 10.30 28.09 -3.35
N LEU A 170 9.38 27.34 -2.73
CA LEU A 170 8.13 27.88 -2.21
C LEU A 170 8.35 28.94 -1.12
N TYR A 171 9.34 28.73 -0.25
CA TYR A 171 9.72 29.72 0.75
C TYR A 171 10.22 31.01 0.12
N PHE A 172 11.08 30.95 -0.90
CA PHE A 172 11.61 32.15 -1.55
C PHE A 172 10.60 32.84 -2.48
N ILE A 173 9.64 32.12 -3.04
CA ILE A 173 8.60 32.69 -3.93
C ILE A 173 7.48 33.35 -3.13
N GLY A 174 6.97 32.69 -2.09
CA GLY A 174 5.76 33.14 -1.38
C GLY A 174 5.91 33.24 0.14
N GLY A 175 7.14 33.13 0.64
CA GLY A 175 7.44 33.19 2.07
C GLY A 175 7.00 31.94 2.83
N PHE A 176 7.04 32.05 4.16
CA PHE A 176 6.68 30.95 5.05
C PHE A 176 5.23 30.47 4.87
N SER A 177 4.29 31.36 4.57
CA SER A 177 2.89 31.00 4.33
C SER A 177 2.72 30.04 3.15
N MET A 178 3.39 30.33 2.02
CA MET A 178 3.36 29.47 0.84
C MET A 178 4.13 28.16 1.06
N LEU A 179 5.20 28.16 1.87
CA LEU A 179 5.85 26.92 2.28
C LEU A 179 4.90 26.03 3.12
N VAL A 180 4.19 26.60 4.09
CA VAL A 180 3.23 25.88 4.94
C VAL A 180 2.14 25.22 4.11
N TRP A 181 1.43 26.00 3.28
CA TRP A 181 0.34 25.47 2.46
C TRP A 181 0.85 24.64 1.28
N GLY A 182 1.76 25.21 0.50
CA GLY A 182 2.25 24.65 -0.74
C GLY A 182 3.08 23.39 -0.54
N PHE A 183 3.84 23.27 0.54
CA PHE A 183 4.63 22.07 0.82
C PHE A 183 4.05 21.22 1.94
N PHE A 184 3.92 21.72 3.17
CA PHE A 184 3.61 20.87 4.32
C PHE A 184 2.17 20.34 4.30
N VAL A 185 1.17 21.23 4.23
CA VAL A 185 -0.26 20.85 4.19
C VAL A 185 -0.54 19.98 2.97
N SER A 186 -0.11 20.41 1.79
CA SER A 186 -0.33 19.67 0.55
C SER A 186 0.32 18.27 0.58
N THR A 187 1.50 18.11 1.22
CA THR A 187 2.19 16.82 1.38
C THR A 187 1.44 15.91 2.33
N THR A 188 1.00 16.41 3.48
CA THR A 188 0.19 15.64 4.44
C THR A 188 -1.11 15.15 3.79
N LEU A 189 -1.82 16.03 3.07
CA LEU A 189 -3.02 15.65 2.33
C LEU A 189 -2.73 14.58 1.27
N LEU A 190 -1.64 14.74 0.51
CA LEU A 190 -1.20 13.79 -0.51
C LEU A 190 -0.90 12.42 0.09
N TRP A 191 -0.11 12.36 1.16
CA TRP A 191 0.23 11.13 1.86
C TRP A 191 -1.03 10.39 2.29
N HIS A 192 -1.90 11.03 3.06
CA HIS A 192 -3.14 10.38 3.49
C HIS A 192 -4.02 9.97 2.31
N GLY A 193 -4.15 10.81 1.28
CA GLY A 193 -4.84 10.48 0.04
C GLY A 193 -4.33 9.17 -0.57
N THR A 194 -3.03 9.05 -0.81
CA THR A 194 -2.42 7.81 -1.34
C THR A 194 -2.55 6.63 -0.39
N PHE A 195 -2.38 6.85 0.91
CA PHE A 195 -2.42 5.78 1.92
C PHE A 195 -3.82 5.22 2.11
N THR A 196 -4.88 5.96 1.75
CA THR A 196 -6.24 5.40 1.72
C THR A 196 -6.40 4.30 0.68
N ILE A 197 -5.56 4.24 -0.37
CA ILE A 197 -5.60 3.15 -1.35
C ILE A 197 -5.12 1.85 -0.71
N ASN A 198 -4.06 1.92 0.10
CA ASN A 198 -3.55 0.75 0.83
C ASN A 198 -4.53 0.29 1.92
N SER A 199 -5.18 1.23 2.61
CA SER A 199 -6.06 0.92 3.74
C SER A 199 -7.55 0.87 3.36
N LEU A 200 -8.17 2.01 3.10
CA LEU A 200 -9.61 2.10 2.84
C LEU A 200 -10.04 1.38 1.56
N SER A 201 -9.24 1.35 0.49
CA SER A 201 -9.62 0.61 -0.72
C SER A 201 -9.54 -0.91 -0.58
N HIS A 202 -9.05 -1.42 0.55
CA HIS A 202 -9.17 -2.83 0.93
C HIS A 202 -10.30 -3.07 1.93
N ILE A 203 -10.92 -2.03 2.50
CA ILE A 203 -11.92 -2.16 3.58
C ILE A 203 -13.32 -1.70 3.14
N PHE A 204 -13.39 -0.60 2.40
CA PHE A 204 -14.62 0.14 2.14
C PHE A 204 -14.82 0.38 0.64
N GLY A 205 -15.89 -0.23 0.10
CA GLY A 205 -16.25 -0.12 -1.31
C GLY A 205 -16.88 -1.41 -1.85
N LYS A 206 -16.97 -1.53 -3.17
CA LYS A 206 -17.61 -2.66 -3.86
C LYS A 206 -16.59 -3.55 -4.56
N ARG A 207 -16.79 -4.86 -4.53
CA ARG A 207 -16.00 -5.82 -5.32
C ARG A 207 -16.82 -6.27 -6.53
N ARG A 208 -16.38 -5.88 -7.72
CA ARG A 208 -17.03 -6.30 -8.99
C ARG A 208 -16.38 -7.58 -9.54
N TYR A 209 -15.07 -7.72 -9.36
CA TYR A 209 -14.28 -8.82 -9.89
C TYR A 209 -13.72 -9.69 -8.77
N LYS A 210 -13.60 -10.99 -9.05
CA LYS A 210 -12.91 -11.94 -8.19
C LYS A 210 -11.41 -11.66 -8.24
N THR A 211 -10.86 -11.28 -7.09
CA THR A 211 -9.42 -11.12 -6.85
C THR A 211 -9.03 -12.00 -5.66
N THR A 212 -7.74 -12.30 -5.54
CA THR A 212 -7.17 -13.07 -4.41
C THR A 212 -7.00 -12.23 -3.13
N ASP A 213 -7.27 -10.94 -3.22
CA ASP A 213 -7.16 -9.94 -2.16
C ASP A 213 -8.54 -9.35 -1.82
N THR A 214 -8.54 -8.33 -0.97
CA THR A 214 -9.74 -7.64 -0.50
C THR A 214 -9.93 -6.25 -1.14
N SER A 215 -9.26 -5.98 -2.27
CA SER A 215 -9.39 -4.73 -3.03
C SER A 215 -10.85 -4.42 -3.40
N ARG A 216 -11.23 -3.15 -3.35
CA ARG A 216 -12.59 -2.63 -3.52
C ARG A 216 -12.58 -1.34 -4.32
N ASN A 217 -13.59 -1.19 -5.17
CA ASN A 217 -13.87 0.05 -5.88
C ASN A 217 -14.59 1.06 -4.98
N ASN A 218 -14.12 2.30 -4.98
CA ASN A 218 -14.67 3.41 -4.24
C ASN A 218 -14.56 4.72 -5.04
N TRP A 219 -15.70 5.29 -5.41
CA TRP A 219 -15.76 6.48 -6.26
C TRP A 219 -15.20 7.73 -5.57
N LEU A 220 -15.37 7.87 -4.25
CA LEU A 220 -14.86 9.04 -3.51
C LEU A 220 -13.34 8.99 -3.46
N LEU A 221 -12.79 7.80 -3.17
CA LEU A 221 -11.34 7.60 -3.23
C LEU A 221 -10.82 7.83 -4.64
N ALA A 222 -11.53 7.39 -5.68
CA ALA A 222 -11.15 7.62 -7.07
C ALA A 222 -11.09 9.12 -7.42
N LEU A 223 -12.00 9.95 -6.91
CA LEU A 223 -11.95 11.39 -7.14
C LEU A 223 -10.73 12.05 -6.51
N ILE A 224 -10.48 11.80 -5.22
CA ILE A 224 -9.35 12.43 -4.52
C ILE A 224 -8.00 11.90 -5.01
N THR A 225 -7.93 10.64 -5.45
CA THR A 225 -6.70 10.02 -5.96
C THR A 225 -6.58 10.03 -7.48
N LEU A 226 -7.39 10.82 -8.19
CA LEU A 226 -7.32 10.94 -9.65
C LEU A 226 -7.51 9.61 -10.42
N GLY A 227 -8.22 8.63 -9.84
CA GLY A 227 -8.62 7.38 -10.48
C GLY A 227 -8.27 6.11 -9.70
N GLU A 228 -7.43 6.19 -8.67
CA GLU A 228 -6.88 5.00 -7.98
C GLU A 228 -7.88 4.24 -7.10
N GLY A 229 -9.00 4.90 -6.77
CA GLY A 229 -10.09 4.25 -6.03
C GLY A 229 -10.84 3.17 -6.82
N TRP A 230 -10.60 2.99 -8.12
CA TRP A 230 -11.10 1.81 -8.87
C TRP A 230 -10.22 0.57 -8.62
N HIS A 231 -9.92 0.33 -7.35
CA HIS A 231 -8.86 -0.57 -6.90
C HIS A 231 -9.15 -2.04 -7.17
N ASN A 232 -10.41 -2.47 -7.14
CA ASN A 232 -10.78 -3.85 -7.49
C ASN A 232 -10.69 -4.10 -9.00
N ASN A 233 -11.00 -3.10 -9.85
CA ASN A 233 -10.74 -3.21 -11.29
C ASN A 233 -9.24 -3.37 -11.53
N HIS A 234 -8.45 -2.52 -10.86
CA HIS A 234 -7.01 -2.50 -10.95
C HIS A 234 -6.36 -3.82 -10.51
N HIS A 235 -6.69 -4.35 -9.34
CA HIS A 235 -6.18 -5.64 -8.86
C HIS A 235 -6.62 -6.83 -9.72
N TYR A 236 -7.77 -6.73 -10.40
CA TYR A 236 -8.20 -7.76 -11.33
C TYR A 236 -7.41 -7.76 -12.65
N HIS A 237 -7.05 -6.58 -13.17
CA HIS A 237 -6.24 -6.47 -14.38
C HIS A 237 -5.32 -5.24 -14.37
N GLN A 238 -4.21 -5.36 -13.64
CA GLN A 238 -3.30 -4.28 -13.25
C GLN A 238 -2.51 -3.62 -14.38
N ASN A 239 -2.37 -4.28 -15.53
CA ASN A 239 -1.57 -3.78 -16.65
C ASN A 239 -2.33 -2.80 -17.57
N THR A 240 -3.49 -2.32 -17.14
CA THR A 240 -4.34 -1.38 -17.87
C THR A 240 -4.00 0.07 -17.53
N ALA A 241 -4.05 0.94 -18.54
CA ALA A 241 -3.79 2.37 -18.41
C ALA A 241 -4.96 3.11 -17.77
N ASN A 242 -6.17 2.56 -17.86
CA ASN A 242 -7.36 3.04 -17.16
C ASN A 242 -7.74 2.06 -16.05
N GLN A 243 -7.98 2.57 -14.86
CA GLN A 243 -8.56 1.79 -13.77
C GLN A 243 -10.09 1.96 -13.74
N GLY A 244 -10.58 3.12 -14.14
CA GLY A 244 -12.01 3.32 -14.44
C GLY A 244 -12.36 2.67 -15.79
N TRP A 245 -13.15 1.60 -15.77
CA TRP A 245 -13.48 0.83 -16.97
C TRP A 245 -14.83 1.20 -17.56
N PHE A 246 -15.68 1.92 -16.84
CA PHE A 246 -16.99 2.36 -17.31
C PHE A 246 -17.06 3.87 -17.44
N TRP A 247 -17.99 4.38 -18.26
CA TRP A 247 -18.06 5.82 -18.56
C TRP A 247 -18.34 6.67 -17.31
N TRP A 248 -19.00 6.09 -16.30
CA TRP A 248 -19.26 6.72 -14.99
C TRP A 248 -18.08 6.58 -14.01
N GLU A 249 -17.05 5.80 -14.35
CA GLU A 249 -15.87 5.60 -13.52
C GLU A 249 -14.82 6.64 -13.86
N VAL A 250 -14.92 7.81 -13.22
CA VAL A 250 -14.02 8.93 -13.44
C VAL A 250 -12.58 8.54 -13.09
N ASP A 251 -11.68 8.69 -14.07
CA ASP A 251 -10.26 8.40 -13.96
C ASP A 251 -9.45 9.53 -14.62
N LEU A 252 -9.17 10.57 -13.82
CA LEU A 252 -8.50 11.78 -14.29
C LEU A 252 -7.07 11.51 -14.78
N SER A 253 -6.38 10.55 -14.16
CA SER A 253 -5.05 10.10 -14.58
C SER A 253 -5.10 9.47 -15.98
N PHE A 254 -6.10 8.62 -16.26
CA PHE A 254 -6.27 8.07 -17.61
C PHE A 254 -6.64 9.14 -18.65
N TYR A 255 -7.47 10.11 -18.28
CA TYR A 255 -7.83 11.19 -19.19
C TYR A 255 -6.61 12.01 -19.59
N SER A 256 -5.70 12.28 -18.64
CA SER A 256 -4.43 12.92 -18.96
C SER A 256 -3.56 12.09 -19.91
N LEU A 257 -3.51 10.76 -19.73
CA LEU A 257 -2.80 9.85 -20.63
C LEU A 257 -3.38 9.85 -22.05
N LYS A 258 -4.71 9.95 -22.20
CA LYS A 258 -5.35 10.11 -23.51
C LYS A 258 -4.95 11.41 -24.19
N VAL A 259 -4.92 12.52 -23.46
CA VAL A 259 -4.48 13.80 -24.03
C VAL A 259 -3.02 13.72 -24.45
N LEU A 260 -2.14 13.18 -23.60
CA LEU A 260 -0.72 13.00 -23.92
C LEU A 260 -0.49 12.07 -25.13
N SER A 261 -1.39 11.12 -25.39
CA SER A 261 -1.26 10.23 -26.54
C SER A 261 -1.62 10.88 -27.86
N TRP A 262 -2.50 11.91 -27.85
CA TRP A 262 -2.76 12.73 -29.03
C TRP A 262 -1.51 13.46 -29.51
N PHE A 263 -0.64 13.85 -28.58
CA PHE A 263 0.65 14.50 -28.86
C PHE A 263 1.82 13.53 -28.98
N LYS A 264 1.57 12.20 -28.98
CA LYS A 264 2.62 11.16 -29.08
C LYS A 264 3.67 11.20 -27.97
N VAL A 265 3.38 11.86 -26.85
CA VAL A 265 4.24 11.84 -25.66
C VAL A 265 4.17 10.46 -25.00
N VAL A 266 2.99 9.84 -25.02
CA VAL A 266 2.77 8.46 -24.57
C VAL A 266 2.07 7.66 -25.66
N GLU A 267 2.36 6.37 -25.75
CA GLU A 267 1.81 5.48 -26.76
C GLU A 267 1.46 4.10 -26.20
N GLY A 268 0.67 3.34 -26.95
CA GLY A 268 0.34 1.96 -26.58
C GLY A 268 -0.39 1.85 -25.25
N LEU A 269 -1.34 2.77 -24.97
CA LEU A 269 -2.21 2.70 -23.79
C LEU A 269 -2.93 1.33 -23.79
N ARG A 270 -2.63 0.50 -22.80
CA ARG A 270 -3.26 -0.82 -22.64
C ARG A 270 -4.65 -0.65 -22.05
N LEU A 271 -5.67 -1.17 -22.70
CA LEU A 271 -7.05 -1.12 -22.22
C LEU A 271 -7.53 -2.56 -21.94
N PRO A 272 -8.47 -2.76 -20.99
CA PRO A 272 -9.07 -4.07 -20.79
C PRO A 272 -9.84 -4.48 -22.05
N SER A 273 -9.72 -5.74 -22.46
CA SER A 273 -10.61 -6.31 -23.48
C SER A 273 -12.03 -6.46 -22.92
N ASP A 274 -13.02 -6.59 -23.79
CA ASP A 274 -14.41 -6.78 -23.35
C ASP A 274 -14.61 -8.07 -22.55
N SER A 275 -13.86 -9.13 -22.86
CA SER A 275 -13.92 -10.39 -22.11
C SER A 275 -13.45 -10.20 -20.66
N VAL A 276 -12.41 -9.39 -20.44
CA VAL A 276 -11.92 -9.01 -19.11
C VAL A 276 -12.91 -8.06 -18.43
N ARG A 277 -13.31 -6.99 -19.13
CA ARG A 277 -14.20 -5.95 -18.60
C ARG A 277 -15.57 -6.48 -18.20
N TYR A 278 -16.11 -7.45 -18.92
CA TYR A 278 -17.44 -8.02 -18.65
C TYR A 278 -17.39 -9.42 -18.02
N ALA A 279 -16.22 -9.87 -17.55
CA ALA A 279 -16.05 -11.19 -16.92
C ALA A 279 -17.05 -11.43 -15.77
N TYR A 280 -17.36 -10.38 -15.00
CA TYR A 280 -18.29 -10.44 -13.86
C TYR A 280 -19.73 -10.84 -14.24
N ARG A 281 -20.11 -10.72 -15.53
CA ARG A 281 -21.43 -11.15 -16.01
C ARG A 281 -21.61 -12.67 -15.94
N LYS A 282 -20.50 -13.42 -16.01
CA LYS A 282 -20.50 -14.90 -15.94
C LYS A 282 -20.55 -15.45 -14.52
N TYR A 283 -20.43 -14.59 -13.50
CA TYR A 283 -20.44 -15.03 -12.10
C TYR A 283 -21.81 -15.57 -11.71
N SER A 284 -21.83 -16.62 -10.90
CA SER A 284 -23.05 -17.19 -10.34
C SER A 284 -23.66 -16.29 -9.25
N ALA A 285 -24.80 -16.68 -8.68
CA ALA A 285 -25.37 -15.96 -7.55
C ALA A 285 -24.46 -16.09 -6.30
N GLU A 286 -23.90 -17.29 -6.08
CA GLU A 286 -22.98 -17.59 -4.98
C GLU A 286 -21.71 -16.75 -5.08
N ASP A 287 -21.17 -16.61 -6.29
CA ASP A 287 -20.01 -15.75 -6.55
C ASP A 287 -20.26 -14.30 -6.16
N ARG A 288 -21.44 -13.76 -6.53
CA ARG A 288 -21.84 -12.39 -6.21
C ARG A 288 -22.06 -12.22 -4.70
N ALA A 289 -22.65 -13.21 -4.03
CA ALA A 289 -22.82 -13.21 -2.58
C ALA A 289 -21.47 -13.23 -1.85
N ALA A 290 -20.52 -14.05 -2.31
CA ALA A 290 -19.17 -14.10 -1.75
C ALA A 290 -18.45 -12.74 -1.89
N LEU A 291 -18.56 -12.08 -3.04
CA LEU A 291 -17.97 -10.74 -3.26
C LEU A 291 -18.61 -9.64 -2.41
N ALA A 292 -19.90 -9.77 -2.05
CA ALA A 292 -20.62 -8.82 -1.21
C ALA A 292 -20.34 -9.01 0.29
N THR A 293 -19.72 -10.13 0.69
CA THR A 293 -19.48 -10.45 2.09
C THR A 293 -18.49 -9.44 2.70
N PRO A 294 -18.85 -8.74 3.81
CA PRO A 294 -17.93 -7.83 4.47
C PRO A 294 -16.70 -8.56 4.98
N THR A 295 -15.52 -8.04 4.70
CA THR A 295 -14.29 -8.53 5.33
C THR A 295 -14.25 -7.99 6.76
N ARG A 296 -14.05 -8.87 7.75
CA ARG A 296 -13.97 -8.48 9.17
C ARG A 296 -12.59 -7.91 9.47
N PHE A 297 -12.49 -6.59 9.65
CA PHE A 297 -11.21 -5.89 9.92
C PHE A 297 -11.02 -5.48 11.38
N PHE A 298 -12.11 -5.30 12.14
CA PHE A 298 -12.05 -4.81 13.52
C PHE A 298 -12.59 -5.88 14.47
N GLY A 299 -11.73 -6.35 15.37
CA GLY A 299 -12.14 -7.15 16.50
C GLY A 299 -11.02 -7.32 17.52
N ALA A 300 -11.05 -6.55 18.61
CA ALA A 300 -10.33 -6.88 19.85
C ALA A 300 -10.75 -8.28 20.38
N GLY A 301 -11.95 -8.74 20.02
CA GLY A 301 -12.40 -10.11 20.22
C GLY A 301 -11.72 -11.14 19.32
N GLY A 302 -11.17 -10.76 18.17
CA GLY A 302 -10.41 -11.66 17.30
C GLY A 302 -9.09 -12.06 17.92
N ALA A 303 -8.30 -11.07 18.38
CA ALA A 303 -7.06 -11.33 19.09
C ALA A 303 -7.30 -12.09 20.41
N ARG A 304 -8.32 -11.71 21.20
CA ARG A 304 -8.66 -12.41 22.47
C ARG A 304 -9.20 -13.82 22.23
N ALA A 305 -10.07 -14.03 21.25
CA ALA A 305 -10.59 -15.36 20.92
C ALA A 305 -9.51 -16.26 20.31
N GLN A 306 -8.57 -15.70 19.54
CA GLN A 306 -7.42 -16.43 18.99
C GLN A 306 -6.40 -16.78 20.08
N LEU A 307 -6.15 -15.89 21.05
CA LEU A 307 -5.34 -16.18 22.23
C LEU A 307 -5.98 -17.27 23.11
N VAL A 308 -7.29 -17.19 23.33
CA VAL A 308 -8.04 -18.24 24.07
C VAL A 308 -7.98 -19.56 23.31
N ALA A 309 -8.24 -19.58 22.01
CA ALA A 309 -8.20 -20.80 21.20
C ALA A 309 -6.78 -21.40 21.11
N ALA A 310 -5.74 -20.58 20.97
CA ALA A 310 -4.34 -21.03 20.97
C ALA A 310 -3.93 -21.61 22.33
N ARG A 311 -4.38 -20.98 23.42
CA ARG A 311 -4.18 -21.50 24.78
C ARG A 311 -4.90 -22.83 24.99
N THR A 312 -6.17 -22.95 24.59
CA THR A 312 -6.93 -24.20 24.70
C THR A 312 -6.31 -25.32 23.85
N ALA A 313 -5.80 -25.01 22.65
CA ALA A 313 -5.11 -25.97 21.80
C ALA A 313 -3.75 -26.40 22.38
N ALA A 314 -2.99 -25.48 22.99
CA ALA A 314 -1.76 -25.79 23.70
C ALA A 314 -2.02 -26.66 24.94
N GLU A 315 -3.05 -26.33 25.73
CA GLU A 315 -3.49 -27.13 26.87
C GLU A 315 -3.95 -28.53 26.45
N GLY A 316 -4.61 -28.66 25.29
CA GLY A 316 -4.97 -29.95 24.69
C GLY A 316 -3.76 -30.80 24.30
N LYS A 317 -2.76 -30.21 23.63
CA LYS A 317 -1.52 -30.91 23.25
C LYS A 317 -0.68 -31.32 24.46
N VAL A 318 -0.65 -30.49 25.52
CA VAL A 318 0.01 -30.84 26.77
C VAL A 318 -0.70 -31.99 27.45
N ARG A 319 -2.04 -32.01 27.46
CA ARG A 319 -2.82 -33.15 27.99
C ARG A 319 -2.60 -34.44 27.20
N GLU A 320 -2.58 -34.37 25.87
CA GLU A 320 -2.27 -35.53 25.02
C GLU A 320 -0.84 -36.04 25.24
N ALA A 321 0.14 -35.13 25.35
CA ALA A 321 1.53 -35.51 25.62
C ALA A 321 1.70 -36.14 27.01
N LEU A 322 1.00 -35.62 28.03
CA LEU A 322 0.99 -36.19 29.38
C LEU A 322 0.27 -37.54 29.43
N ALA A 323 -0.83 -37.72 28.70
CA ALA A 323 -1.54 -38.99 28.59
C ALA A 323 -0.67 -40.04 27.87
N ALA A 324 -0.05 -39.68 26.76
CA ALA A 324 0.88 -40.56 26.03
C ALA A 324 2.11 -40.94 26.87
N ALA A 325 2.63 -40.01 27.68
CA ALA A 325 3.72 -40.28 28.60
C ALA A 325 3.31 -41.20 29.77
N ALA A 326 2.06 -41.09 30.24
CA ALA A 326 1.53 -41.97 31.28
C ALA A 326 1.40 -43.43 30.80
N ASP A 327 1.08 -43.64 29.52
CA ASP A 327 1.03 -44.97 28.89
C ASP A 327 2.41 -45.63 28.70
N HIS A 328 3.50 -44.86 28.87
CA HIS A 328 4.88 -45.33 28.74
C HIS A 328 5.61 -45.46 30.09
N LEU A 329 4.89 -45.29 31.21
CA LEU A 329 5.45 -45.54 32.54
C LEU A 329 5.51 -47.05 32.80
N PRO A 330 6.70 -47.63 33.09
CA PRO A 330 6.82 -49.06 33.38
C PRO A 330 6.02 -49.42 34.64
N SER A 331 5.18 -50.46 34.54
CA SER A 331 4.25 -50.89 35.62
C SER A 331 4.92 -51.61 36.79
N SER A 332 6.22 -51.43 37.02
CA SER A 332 6.90 -52.02 38.17
C SER A 332 8.08 -51.16 38.60
N ALA A 333 7.94 -50.54 39.77
CA ALA A 333 9.08 -50.02 40.49
C ALA A 333 9.95 -51.22 40.95
N PRO A 334 11.26 -51.24 40.67
CA PRO A 334 12.12 -52.32 41.15
C PRO A 334 12.20 -52.28 42.68
N THR A 335 12.03 -53.45 43.30
CA THR A 335 12.16 -53.65 44.74
C THR A 335 13.60 -53.30 45.18
N PRO A 336 13.82 -52.54 46.27
CA PRO A 336 15.16 -52.14 46.67
C PRO A 336 16.00 -53.37 47.05
N GLN A 337 17.17 -53.56 46.42
CA GLN A 337 18.13 -54.58 46.82
C GLN A 337 18.87 -54.15 48.10
N PRO A 338 19.09 -55.06 49.06
CA PRO A 338 19.86 -54.76 50.27
C PRO A 338 21.34 -54.65 49.92
N MET A 339 21.97 -53.54 50.32
CA MET A 339 23.41 -53.36 50.19
C MET A 339 24.16 -54.37 51.06
N LEU A 340 24.97 -55.21 50.41
CA LEU A 340 25.94 -56.09 51.05
C LEU A 340 27.04 -55.25 51.74
N LYS A 341 27.27 -55.54 53.01
CA LYS A 341 28.44 -55.11 53.78
C LYS A 341 29.70 -55.77 53.22
N GLN A 342 30.70 -54.97 52.87
CA GLN A 342 32.12 -55.27 53.08
C GLN A 342 32.82 -54.01 53.56
#